data_AF-A0A2V4VW55-F1
#
_entry.id   AF-A0A2V4VW55-F1
#
_cell.length_a   1.000
_cell.length_b   1.000
_cell.length_c   1.000
_cell.angle_alpha   90.00
_cell.angle_beta   90.00
_cell.angle_gamma   90.00
#
_symmetry.space_group_name_H-M   'P 1'
#
loop_
_entity.id
_entity.type
_entity.pdbx_description
1 polymer ?
#
loop_
_entity_poly.entity_id
_entity_poly.type
_entity_poly.pdbx_seq_one_letter_code
_entity_poly.pdbx_strand_id
1 'polypeptide(L)'
;MKREDWIVTEYAARPAGKPDRCFYCHSLIGESHTSECVIRSRTVVMDFTVRMVINVPEHWKDEDIEFRYNKGSWCADNLIEMIVRGEGGCLCPHVEATFIREATPEDEEKWGLVRVDDLQS
;
A
#
# COMPACT_ATOMS: atom_id res chain seq x y z
N MET A 1 -9.68 -8.23 -0.82
CA MET A 1 -10.64 -9.10 -1.52
C MET A 1 -10.21 -9.38 -2.95
N LYS A 2 -9.82 -10.62 -3.23
CA LYS A 2 -9.84 -11.18 -4.59
C LYS A 2 -11.26 -11.01 -5.14
N ARG A 3 -11.44 -10.25 -6.23
CA ARG A 3 -12.71 -10.26 -6.95
C ARG A 3 -12.84 -11.63 -7.60
N GLU A 4 -13.84 -12.42 -7.24
CA GLU A 4 -13.91 -13.82 -7.66
C GLU A 4 -14.10 -13.96 -9.18
N ASP A 5 -14.89 -13.10 -9.79
CA ASP A 5 -15.34 -13.34 -11.18
C ASP A 5 -14.56 -12.56 -12.25
N TRP A 6 -13.75 -11.58 -11.85
CA TRP A 6 -12.96 -10.68 -12.72
C TRP A 6 -13.65 -10.37 -14.07
N ILE A 7 -14.93 -10.02 -14.01
CA ILE A 7 -15.73 -9.77 -15.22
C ILE A 7 -15.31 -8.45 -15.85
N VAL A 8 -15.13 -8.47 -17.18
CA VAL A 8 -14.88 -7.28 -17.98
C VAL A 8 -16.15 -6.42 -17.97
N THR A 9 -16.04 -5.21 -17.41
CA THR A 9 -17.10 -4.20 -17.46
C THR A 9 -16.68 -3.02 -18.33
N GLU A 10 -17.58 -2.06 -18.55
CA GLU A 10 -17.27 -0.82 -19.28
C GLU A 10 -16.09 -0.05 -18.67
N TYR A 11 -15.82 -0.20 -17.37
CA TYR A 11 -14.65 0.38 -16.70
C TYR A 11 -13.31 -0.18 -17.23
N ALA A 12 -13.30 -1.37 -17.84
CA ALA A 12 -12.10 -1.95 -18.44
C ALA A 12 -11.78 -1.37 -19.83
N ALA A 13 -12.73 -0.67 -20.46
CA ALA A 13 -12.49 0.07 -21.68
C ALA A 13 -11.65 1.33 -21.39
N ARG A 14 -10.87 1.77 -22.39
CA ARG A 14 -10.08 3.00 -22.32
C ARG A 14 -10.38 3.85 -23.55
N PRO A 15 -10.28 5.20 -23.47
CA PRO A 15 -10.54 6.08 -24.61
C PRO A 15 -9.70 5.77 -25.86
N ALA A 16 -8.47 5.26 -25.68
CA ALA A 16 -7.59 4.84 -26.77
C ALA A 16 -7.85 3.40 -27.28
N GLY A 17 -8.85 2.71 -26.73
CA GLY A 17 -9.18 1.31 -27.02
C GLY A 17 -10.48 1.14 -27.78
N LYS A 18 -10.84 -0.12 -28.03
CA LYS A 18 -12.21 -0.47 -28.47
C LYS A 18 -13.16 -0.45 -27.26
N PRO A 19 -14.37 0.11 -27.38
CA PRO A 19 -15.30 0.27 -26.26
C PRO A 19 -15.96 -1.05 -25.83
N ASP A 20 -15.88 -2.11 -26.65
CA ASP A 20 -16.57 -3.39 -26.46
C ASP A 20 -15.75 -4.42 -25.64
N ARG A 21 -14.56 -4.06 -25.18
CA ARG A 21 -13.60 -5.00 -24.58
C ARG A 21 -12.66 -4.36 -23.58
N CYS A 22 -12.01 -5.21 -22.80
CA CYS A 22 -10.88 -4.80 -21.98
C CYS A 22 -9.75 -4.24 -22.85
N PHE A 23 -9.23 -3.07 -22.48
CA PHE A 23 -8.08 -2.47 -23.18
C PHE A 23 -6.82 -3.34 -23.11
N TYR A 24 -6.62 -4.08 -22.01
CA TYR A 24 -5.38 -4.80 -21.74
C TYR A 24 -5.40 -6.26 -22.23
N CYS A 25 -6.46 -7.01 -21.90
CA CYS A 25 -6.55 -8.43 -22.27
C CYS A 25 -7.46 -8.71 -23.47
N HIS A 26 -8.15 -7.68 -23.98
CA HIS A 26 -9.04 -7.76 -25.15
C HIS A 26 -10.26 -8.69 -25.06
N SER A 27 -10.48 -9.35 -23.93
CA SER A 27 -11.73 -10.04 -23.60
C SER A 27 -12.92 -9.08 -23.69
N LEU A 28 -14.05 -9.56 -24.22
CA LEU A 28 -15.25 -8.76 -24.44
C LEU A 28 -15.94 -8.41 -23.11
N ILE A 29 -16.71 -7.33 -23.10
CA ILE A 29 -17.57 -6.99 -21.95
C ILE A 29 -18.52 -8.16 -21.66
N GLY A 30 -18.60 -8.53 -20.38
CA GLY A 30 -19.35 -9.70 -19.91
C GLY A 30 -18.56 -11.01 -19.87
N GLU A 31 -17.39 -11.08 -20.52
CA GLU A 31 -16.45 -12.20 -20.35
C GLU A 31 -15.59 -12.01 -19.11
N SER A 32 -14.96 -13.09 -18.63
CA SER A 32 -13.93 -12.99 -17.59
C SER A 32 -12.61 -12.49 -18.18
N HIS A 33 -11.92 -11.63 -17.45
CA HIS A 33 -10.53 -11.27 -17.75
C HIS A 33 -9.63 -12.51 -17.78
N THR A 34 -8.69 -12.54 -18.74
CA THR A 34 -7.62 -13.55 -18.80
C THR A 34 -6.79 -13.56 -17.51
N SER A 35 -6.17 -14.69 -17.15
CA SER A 35 -5.34 -14.80 -15.93
C SER A 35 -4.23 -13.75 -15.86
N GLU A 36 -3.65 -13.39 -17.00
CA GLU A 36 -2.56 -12.42 -17.12
C GLU A 36 -3.03 -10.96 -17.26
N CYS A 37 -4.33 -10.68 -17.15
CA CYS A 37 -4.83 -9.32 -17.29
C CYS A 37 -4.38 -8.45 -16.10
N VAL A 38 -3.74 -7.31 -16.38
CA VAL A 38 -3.25 -6.36 -15.36
C VAL A 38 -4.33 -5.76 -14.46
N ILE A 39 -5.61 -5.88 -14.84
CA ILE A 39 -6.74 -5.47 -13.98
C ILE A 39 -6.92 -6.47 -12.82
N ARG A 40 -6.52 -7.73 -12.99
CA ARG A 40 -6.59 -8.75 -11.94
C ARG A 40 -5.54 -8.44 -10.88
N SER A 41 -6.00 -8.05 -9.70
CA SER A 41 -5.16 -7.80 -8.53
C SER A 41 -5.31 -8.89 -7.48
N ARG A 42 -4.24 -9.19 -6.77
CA ARG A 42 -4.27 -10.02 -5.57
C ARG A 42 -3.75 -9.23 -4.38
N THR A 43 -4.07 -9.70 -3.19
CA THR A 43 -3.64 -9.10 -1.92
C THR A 43 -2.43 -9.84 -1.39
N VAL A 44 -1.48 -9.07 -0.86
CA VAL A 44 -0.19 -9.57 -0.37
C VAL A 44 0.13 -8.91 0.95
N VAL A 45 0.93 -9.61 1.76
CA VAL A 45 1.55 -9.05 2.94
C VAL A 45 2.94 -8.55 2.55
N MET A 46 3.17 -7.27 2.82
CA MET A 46 4.41 -6.55 2.56
C MET A 46 4.91 -5.95 3.86
N ASP A 47 6.19 -6.08 4.13
CA ASP A 47 6.84 -5.32 5.20
C ASP A 47 7.48 -4.06 4.60
N PHE A 48 7.19 -2.92 5.22
CA PHE A 48 7.84 -1.66 4.92
C PHE A 48 8.65 -1.22 6.14
N THR A 49 9.97 -1.06 5.97
CA THR A 49 10.86 -0.55 7.02
C THR A 49 11.35 0.84 6.63
N VAL A 50 11.17 1.80 7.53
CA VAL A 50 11.69 3.16 7.38
C VAL A 50 12.85 3.36 8.34
N ARG A 51 14.01 3.79 7.83
CA ARG A 51 15.16 4.18 8.67
C ARG A 51 15.43 5.66 8.51
N MET A 52 15.46 6.37 9.64
CA MET A 52 15.61 7.82 9.68
C MET A 52 16.51 8.25 10.82
N VAL A 53 17.23 9.34 10.60
CA VAL A 53 18.01 10.03 11.63
C VAL A 53 17.12 11.12 12.22
N ILE A 54 16.99 11.16 13.54
CA ILE A 54 16.14 12.12 14.25
C ILE A 54 16.96 12.89 15.29
N ASN A 55 16.59 14.15 15.53
CA ASN A 55 17.19 14.95 16.58
C ASN A 55 16.48 14.67 17.90
N VAL A 56 17.27 14.37 18.94
CA VAL A 56 16.80 14.17 20.31
C VAL A 56 17.57 15.09 21.25
N PRO A 57 17.03 15.44 22.45
CA PRO A 57 17.77 16.17 23.46
C PRO A 57 19.09 15.48 23.81
N GLU A 58 20.19 16.24 23.88
CA GLU A 58 21.55 15.70 24.10
C GLU A 58 21.71 14.93 25.42
N HIS A 59 20.91 15.28 26.43
CA HIS A 59 20.96 14.62 27.75
C HIS A 59 20.17 13.31 27.79
N TRP A 60 19.42 12.96 26.75
CA TRP A 60 18.70 11.70 26.69
C TRP A 60 19.66 10.53 26.61
N LYS A 61 19.36 9.49 27.38
CA LYS A 61 20.02 8.19 27.29
C LYS A 61 19.19 7.24 26.43
N ASP A 62 19.78 6.09 26.14
CA ASP A 62 19.12 5.03 25.36
C ASP A 62 17.76 4.64 25.96
N GLU A 63 17.62 4.64 27.30
CA GLU A 63 16.36 4.33 27.96
C GLU A 63 15.28 5.39 27.73
N ASP A 64 15.66 6.67 27.64
CA ASP A 64 14.73 7.77 27.37
C ASP A 64 14.21 7.70 25.93
N ILE A 65 15.08 7.36 24.97
CA ILE A 65 14.74 7.16 23.56
C ILE A 65 13.80 5.96 23.42
N GLU A 66 14.16 4.82 24.03
CA GLU A 66 13.35 3.60 24.03
C GLU A 66 11.96 3.84 24.64
N PHE A 67 11.91 4.55 25.77
CA PHE A 67 10.63 4.91 26.38
C PHE A 67 9.84 5.82 25.46
N ARG A 68 10.44 6.87 24.88
CA ARG A 68 9.72 7.82 24.03
C ARG A 68 9.07 7.14 22.82
N TYR A 69 9.83 6.35 22.06
CA TYR A 69 9.40 5.87 20.73
C TYR A 69 8.77 4.47 20.74
N ASN A 70 9.08 3.61 21.72
CA ASN A 70 8.61 2.22 21.72
C ASN A 70 7.63 1.87 22.85
N LYS A 71 7.69 2.56 24.00
CA LYS A 71 6.91 2.19 25.20
C LYS A 71 5.97 3.28 25.72
N GLY A 72 6.18 4.52 25.30
CA GLY A 72 5.46 5.70 25.77
C GLY A 72 4.25 6.02 24.90
N SER A 73 3.74 7.25 25.03
CA SER A 73 2.56 7.74 24.31
C SER A 73 2.86 8.30 22.91
N TRP A 74 4.04 8.04 22.35
CA TRP A 74 4.32 8.46 20.98
C TRP A 74 3.55 7.56 20.01
N CYS A 75 2.54 8.13 19.37
CA CYS A 75 1.73 7.42 18.39
C CYS A 75 2.51 7.20 17.09
N ALA A 76 2.30 6.05 16.45
CA ALA A 76 2.82 5.75 15.13
C ALA A 76 2.37 6.74 14.06
N ASP A 77 1.24 7.43 14.24
CA ASP A 77 0.77 8.48 13.31
C ASP A 77 1.76 9.65 13.21
N ASN A 78 2.50 9.93 14.29
CA ASN A 78 3.56 10.95 14.26
C ASN A 78 4.69 10.57 13.28
N LEU A 79 4.94 9.27 13.06
CA LEU A 79 5.90 8.82 12.06
C LEU A 79 5.48 9.28 10.66
N ILE A 80 4.19 9.18 10.34
CA ILE A 80 3.65 9.58 9.04
C ILE A 80 3.85 11.09 8.82
N GLU A 81 3.61 11.91 9.84
CA GLU A 81 3.84 13.36 9.77
C GLU A 81 5.34 13.70 9.59
N MET A 82 6.24 12.91 10.18
CA MET A 82 7.68 13.11 10.02
C MET A 82 8.19 12.69 8.63
N ILE A 83 7.48 11.78 7.96
CA ILE A 83 7.76 11.39 6.56
C ILE A 83 7.17 12.46 5.63
N VAL A 84 7.76 13.64 5.66
CA VAL A 84 7.46 14.71 4.69
C VAL A 84 8.23 14.41 3.40
N ARG A 85 7.56 14.49 2.24
CA ARG A 85 8.27 14.61 0.97
C ARG A 85 9.10 15.90 1.03
N GLY A 86 10.40 15.79 1.30
CA GLY A 86 11.31 16.91 1.08
C GLY A 86 11.16 17.41 -0.37
N GLU A 87 11.38 18.70 -0.61
CA GLU A 87 11.25 19.29 -1.94
C GLU A 87 12.05 18.45 -2.97
N GLY A 88 11.34 17.67 -3.79
CA GLY A 88 11.88 16.94 -4.93
C GLY A 88 12.36 15.50 -4.72
N GLY A 89 12.22 14.86 -3.54
CA GLY A 89 12.76 13.52 -3.29
C GLY A 89 11.74 12.37 -3.19
N CYS A 90 11.98 11.24 -3.87
CA CYS A 90 11.31 9.97 -3.54
C CYS A 90 11.79 9.46 -2.16
N LEU A 91 10.93 8.78 -1.40
CA LEU A 91 11.30 8.06 -0.17
C LEU A 91 12.11 6.77 -0.43
N CYS A 92 12.30 6.41 -1.70
CA CYS A 92 13.00 5.23 -2.15
C CYS A 92 14.36 4.97 -1.45
N PRO A 93 15.18 6.00 -1.09
CA PRO A 93 16.44 5.77 -0.36
C PRO A 93 16.28 5.41 1.13
N HIS A 94 15.10 5.63 1.71
CA HIS A 94 14.86 5.52 3.16
C HIS A 94 13.90 4.39 3.53
N VAL A 95 13.28 3.76 2.53
CA VAL A 95 12.26 2.74 2.71
C VAL A 95 12.70 1.44 2.05
N GLU A 96 12.77 0.38 2.84
CA GLU A 96 12.92 -0.99 2.36
C GLU A 96 11.56 -1.65 2.30
N ALA A 97 11.22 -2.22 1.14
CA ALA A 97 9.98 -2.97 0.94
C ALA A 97 10.30 -4.44 0.69
N THR A 98 9.72 -5.34 1.49
CA THR A 98 9.95 -6.78 1.38
C THR A 98 8.63 -7.50 1.19
N PHE A 99 8.54 -8.30 0.13
CA PHE A 99 7.42 -9.22 -0.05
C PHE A 99 7.54 -10.38 0.91
N ILE A 100 6.50 -10.63 1.70
CA ILE A 100 6.49 -11.70 2.70
C ILE A 100 5.74 -12.91 2.16
N ARG A 101 4.46 -12.73 1.79
CA ARG A 101 3.58 -13.80 1.31
C ARG A 101 2.29 -13.27 0.68
N GLU A 102 1.51 -14.18 0.09
CA GLU A 102 0.09 -13.94 -0.21
C GLU A 102 -0.68 -13.63 1.08
N ALA A 103 -1.63 -12.70 1.01
CA ALA A 103 -2.55 -12.46 2.12
C ALA A 103 -3.57 -13.60 2.24
N THR A 104 -3.90 -13.97 3.46
CA THR A 104 -5.02 -14.87 3.77
C THR A 104 -6.30 -14.07 3.99
N PRO A 105 -7.49 -14.71 3.98
CA PRO A 105 -8.73 -14.03 4.33
C PRO A 105 -8.67 -13.37 5.72
N GLU A 106 -8.01 -14.00 6.70
CA GLU A 106 -7.85 -13.45 8.04
C GLU A 106 -7.01 -12.18 8.07
N ASP A 107 -5.97 -12.06 7.22
CA ASP A 107 -5.20 -10.81 7.09
C ASP A 107 -6.07 -9.68 6.54
N GLU A 108 -6.90 -9.99 5.53
CA GLU A 108 -7.82 -9.01 4.94
C GLU A 108 -8.89 -8.55 5.94
N GLU A 109 -9.40 -9.46 6.77
CA GLU A 109 -10.37 -9.11 7.82
C GLU A 109 -9.71 -8.27 8.93
N LYS A 110 -8.51 -8.65 9.35
CA LYS A 110 -7.81 -8.00 10.46
C LYS A 110 -7.31 -6.60 10.10
N TRP A 111 -6.71 -6.45 8.93
CA TRP A 111 -6.05 -5.20 8.54
C TRP A 111 -6.78 -4.43 7.45
N GLY A 112 -7.68 -5.07 6.70
CA GLY A 112 -8.32 -4.46 5.55
C GLY A 112 -7.37 -4.24 4.37
N LEU A 113 -7.93 -3.73 3.28
CA LEU A 113 -7.17 -3.07 2.22
C LEU A 113 -7.18 -1.59 2.51
N VAL A 114 -6.21 -1.12 3.29
CA VAL A 114 -6.12 0.29 3.66
C VAL A 114 -5.33 1.03 2.59
N ARG A 115 -6.01 1.90 1.83
CA ARG A 115 -5.31 2.98 1.14
C ARG A 115 -5.22 4.16 2.10
N VAL A 116 -4.07 4.81 2.16
CA VAL A 116 -3.87 5.98 3.05
C VAL A 116 -4.93 7.06 2.76
N ASP A 117 -5.35 7.20 1.51
CA ASP A 117 -6.41 8.13 1.08
C ASP A 117 -7.79 7.79 1.68
N ASP A 118 -8.05 6.51 2.00
CA ASP A 118 -9.32 6.05 2.58
C ASP A 118 -9.41 6.35 4.09
N LEU A 119 -8.31 6.75 4.73
CA LEU A 119 -8.27 7.09 6.17
C LEU A 119 -8.52 8.57 6.46
N GLN A 120 -8.59 9.42 5.44
CA GLN A 120 -8.80 10.87 5.59
C GLN A 120 -10.27 11.30 5.47
N SER A 121 -11.22 10.35 5.48
CA SER A 121 -12.66 10.61 5.41
C SER A 121 -13.30 10.86 6.78
#